data_AF-A0A2R6XFY6-F1
#
_entry.id   AF-A0A2R6XFY6-F1
#
_cell.length_a   1.000
_cell.length_b   1.000
_cell.length_c   1.000
_cell.angle_alpha   90.00
_cell.angle_beta   90.00
_cell.angle_gamma   90.00
#
_symmetry.space_group_name_H-M   'P 1'
#
loop_
_entity.id
_entity.type
_entity.pdbx_description
1 polymer ?
#
loop_
_entity_poly.entity_id
_entity_poly.type
_entity_poly.pdbx_seq_one_letter_code
_entity_poly.pdbx_strand_id
1 'polypeptide(L)'
;MASSGGGGGAGGGGGGGGGNAGDNPIRRFRLQRESELRIEVGWEGSLKVQLLSGSAEIFGTELPPAVWMTFPPAHKIAIFTWSGATVELDGVSEVAYIADETPMVSYVNVHAVLDNRRIKAREAGTNSTPPAGSQRTESNAAPGQGPRVIVVGPTDSGKSSLTRMLLGWAARKSWKPTYVELDIGQGSITIPGTIAATPIEMPVDPIEGVPLEVPLVYFYGHTTPSVNTDLYRALVKELARTLELQFAANADARAAGMVINTMGWVEGIGYELLLHAINTFNADVVLVLGQEKLYSMLKDVLKDRSGVEIVKLYKSGGVVNRNSKYRSRTRVLKTKEYFYGPANDLSPHASVSNFSDLQVFRIGGGPQAPRSALPIGAEPTADPTRVVPVSISRDLMHAVLAVSYAKDPEHLLGSNIAGFIYVTDVDIPRRKITFVAPCPGPLPSNLLLAGSLAWVE
;
A
#
# COMPACT_ATOMS: atom_id res chain seq x y z
N MET A 1 40.61 57.54 -29.29
CA MET A 1 41.68 57.42 -28.28
C MET A 1 41.53 56.04 -27.68
N ALA A 2 42.20 55.01 -28.22
CA ALA A 2 43.56 54.57 -27.80
C ALA A 2 43.62 54.38 -26.28
N SER A 3 43.94 53.24 -25.67
CA SER A 3 44.75 52.08 -26.09
C SER A 3 44.61 50.98 -25.01
N SER A 4 44.21 49.75 -25.38
CA SER A 4 45.02 48.50 -25.32
C SER A 4 45.75 48.16 -24.01
N GLY A 5 45.43 47.00 -23.47
CA GLY A 5 46.28 46.19 -22.59
C GLY A 5 45.88 44.72 -22.71
N GLY A 6 46.55 44.00 -23.61
CA GLY A 6 46.38 42.56 -23.80
C GLY A 6 47.31 41.75 -22.90
N GLY A 7 46.88 40.53 -22.57
CA GLY A 7 47.71 39.50 -21.95
C GLY A 7 47.03 38.15 -22.13
N GLY A 8 47.59 37.31 -23.01
CA GLY A 8 47.15 35.92 -23.22
C GLY A 8 47.92 34.93 -22.33
N GLY A 9 47.31 33.77 -22.12
CA GLY A 9 47.89 32.57 -21.53
C GLY A 9 46.76 31.55 -21.32
N ALA A 10 46.55 30.61 -22.25
CA ALA A 10 47.19 29.29 -22.33
C ALA A 10 46.50 28.26 -21.42
N GLY A 11 46.15 27.11 -22.02
CA GLY A 11 45.28 26.11 -21.45
C GLY A 11 45.88 25.26 -20.33
N GLY A 12 44.97 24.67 -19.56
CA GLY A 12 45.15 23.53 -18.66
C GLY A 12 43.73 23.07 -18.33
N GLY A 13 43.28 21.90 -18.77
CA GLY A 13 43.85 20.61 -18.38
C GLY A 13 42.93 20.06 -17.28
N GLY A 14 42.16 19.03 -17.62
CA GLY A 14 41.07 18.50 -16.80
C GLY A 14 41.48 18.13 -15.38
N GLY A 15 40.54 18.36 -14.46
CA GLY A 15 40.55 17.80 -13.11
C GLY A 15 39.12 17.41 -12.79
N GLY A 16 38.72 16.22 -13.23
CA GLY A 16 37.51 15.58 -12.74
C GLY A 16 37.66 15.39 -11.24
N GLY A 17 36.94 16.21 -10.47
CA GLY A 17 36.73 15.97 -9.05
C GLY A 17 35.86 14.73 -8.91
N GLY A 18 36.49 13.57 -8.89
CA GLY A 18 35.88 12.35 -8.37
C GLY A 18 35.44 12.66 -6.95
N GLY A 19 34.12 12.71 -6.75
CA GLY A 19 33.53 12.83 -5.43
C GLY A 19 34.05 11.68 -4.58
N ASN A 20 34.86 12.03 -3.58
CA ASN A 20 35.35 11.12 -2.57
C ASN A 20 34.13 10.44 -1.94
N ALA A 21 33.99 9.13 -2.11
CA ALA A 21 33.11 8.32 -1.26
C ALA A 21 33.70 8.39 0.15
N GLY A 22 33.27 9.38 0.92
CA GLY A 22 33.71 9.55 2.29
C GLY A 22 33.34 8.30 3.08
N ASP A 23 34.37 7.60 3.54
CA ASP A 23 34.27 6.41 4.39
C ASP A 23 33.68 6.85 5.74
N ASN A 24 32.34 6.91 5.81
CA ASN A 24 31.66 7.24 7.06
C ASN A 24 31.87 6.08 8.03
N PRO A 25 32.32 6.34 9.26
CA PRO A 25 32.55 5.27 10.21
C PRO A 25 31.23 4.53 10.50
N ILE A 26 31.31 3.20 10.58
CA ILE A 26 30.18 2.36 10.99
C ILE A 26 29.68 2.83 12.36
N ARG A 27 28.39 3.14 12.44
CA ARG A 27 27.75 3.62 13.66
C ARG A 27 27.06 2.47 14.37
N ARG A 28 27.41 2.24 15.63
CA ARG A 28 26.86 1.16 16.46
C ARG A 28 25.88 1.68 17.50
N PHE A 29 24.74 1.04 17.59
CA PHE A 29 23.65 1.37 18.52
C PHE A 29 23.35 0.18 19.41
N ARG A 30 23.33 0.40 20.73
CA ARG A 30 22.95 -0.62 21.72
C ARG A 30 21.55 -0.31 22.23
N LEU A 31 20.59 -1.12 21.82
CA LEU A 31 19.19 -1.00 22.20
C LEU A 31 18.96 -1.76 23.52
N GLN A 32 18.32 -1.10 24.47
CA GLN A 32 17.82 -1.76 25.69
C GLN A 32 16.53 -2.53 25.38
N ARG A 33 16.12 -3.39 26.30
CA ARG A 33 14.81 -4.04 26.24
C ARG A 33 13.70 -3.01 26.00
N GLU A 34 12.78 -3.34 25.09
CA GLU A 34 11.59 -2.54 24.75
C GLU A 34 11.89 -1.15 24.18
N SER A 35 13.08 -0.97 23.59
CA SER A 35 13.46 0.24 22.85
C SER A 35 13.53 -0.01 21.35
N GLU A 36 13.47 1.08 20.56
CA GLU A 36 13.64 1.05 19.11
C GLU A 36 14.68 2.05 18.62
N LEU A 37 15.44 1.67 17.59
CA LEU A 37 16.26 2.58 16.80
C LEU A 37 15.42 3.10 15.64
N ARG A 38 15.13 4.41 15.63
CA ARG A 38 14.38 5.11 14.59
C ARG A 38 15.35 5.67 13.56
N ILE A 39 15.11 5.35 12.30
CA ILE A 39 16.03 5.67 11.21
C ILE A 39 15.26 6.32 10.08
N GLU A 40 15.84 7.39 9.56
CA GLU A 40 15.41 8.05 8.35
C GLU A 40 16.52 7.99 7.31
N VAL A 41 16.31 7.21 6.26
CA VAL A 41 17.19 7.20 5.09
C VAL A 41 16.88 8.44 4.26
N GLY A 42 17.94 9.12 3.82
CA GLY A 42 17.81 10.30 2.99
C GLY A 42 17.38 9.98 1.57
N TRP A 43 17.24 11.02 0.75
CA TRP A 43 16.96 10.87 -0.68
C TRP A 43 18.18 10.47 -1.51
N GLU A 44 19.37 10.66 -0.95
CA GLU A 44 20.65 10.39 -1.60
C GLU A 44 21.27 9.14 -0.97
N GLY A 45 21.42 8.08 -1.77
CA GLY A 45 22.08 6.85 -1.36
C GLY A 45 21.20 5.89 -0.53
N SER A 46 21.73 4.69 -0.33
CA SER A 46 21.14 3.66 0.51
C SER A 46 21.83 3.62 1.89
N LEU A 47 21.19 2.96 2.84
CA LEU A 47 21.73 2.73 4.18
C LEU A 47 21.81 1.22 4.44
N LYS A 48 23.00 0.73 4.81
CA LYS A 48 23.17 -0.66 5.22
C LYS A 48 22.93 -0.78 6.72
N VAL A 49 22.21 -1.82 7.11
CA VAL A 49 21.84 -2.13 8.49
C VAL A 49 22.17 -3.59 8.78
N GLN A 50 22.75 -3.87 9.95
CA GLN A 50 23.00 -5.24 10.40
C GLN A 50 22.70 -5.40 11.89
N LEU A 51 22.09 -6.52 12.26
CA LEU A 51 21.95 -6.96 13.64
C LEU A 51 23.22 -7.72 14.06
N LEU A 52 24.00 -7.18 14.99
CA LEU A 52 25.21 -7.84 15.49
C LEU A 52 24.93 -8.85 16.60
N SER A 53 24.05 -8.50 17.53
CA SER A 53 23.77 -9.35 18.69
C SER A 53 22.36 -9.11 19.24
N GLY A 54 21.82 -10.11 19.94
CA GLY A 54 20.45 -10.07 20.47
C GLY A 54 19.42 -10.41 19.41
N SER A 55 18.18 -9.93 19.59
CA SER A 55 17.11 -10.06 18.61
C SER A 55 16.43 -8.71 18.39
N ALA A 56 16.03 -8.44 17.14
CA ALA A 56 15.33 -7.23 16.78
C ALA A 56 14.38 -7.50 15.61
N GLU A 57 13.37 -6.66 15.45
CA GLU A 57 12.40 -6.73 14.37
C GLU A 57 12.11 -5.36 13.76
N ILE A 58 11.81 -5.35 12.46
CA ILE A 58 11.25 -4.19 11.76
C ILE A 58 9.80 -4.51 11.43
N PHE A 59 8.87 -3.80 12.06
CA PHE A 59 7.43 -3.92 11.82
C PHE A 59 6.90 -5.37 11.79
N GLY A 60 7.38 -6.21 12.71
CA GLY A 60 6.96 -7.60 12.88
C GLY A 60 7.85 -8.65 12.20
N THR A 61 8.80 -8.21 11.37
CA THR A 61 9.77 -9.09 10.67
C THR A 61 11.10 -9.13 11.42
N GLU A 62 11.53 -10.31 11.83
CA GLU A 62 12.79 -10.50 12.56
C GLU A 62 14.00 -10.21 11.66
N LEU A 63 15.01 -9.53 12.24
CA LEU A 63 16.26 -9.27 11.54
C LEU A 63 17.20 -10.48 11.61
N PRO A 64 17.76 -10.94 10.49
CA PRO A 64 18.75 -12.00 10.49
C PRO A 64 20.06 -11.52 11.17
N PRO A 65 20.69 -12.37 12.02
CA PRO A 65 21.93 -12.02 12.69
C PRO A 65 23.09 -11.97 11.68
N ALA A 66 23.96 -10.98 11.82
CA ALA A 66 25.18 -10.83 11.02
C ALA A 66 24.95 -10.81 9.49
N VAL A 67 23.80 -10.31 9.04
CA VAL A 67 23.52 -10.04 7.61
C VAL A 67 23.32 -8.54 7.39
N TRP A 68 24.03 -7.99 6.39
CA TRP A 68 23.85 -6.60 5.96
C TRP A 68 22.63 -6.50 5.03
N MET A 69 21.67 -5.68 5.42
CA MET A 69 20.47 -5.35 4.65
C MET A 69 20.57 -3.92 4.12
N THR A 70 20.31 -3.71 2.83
CA THR A 70 20.47 -2.39 2.18
C THR A 70 19.13 -1.72 2.00
N PHE A 71 18.84 -0.71 2.82
CA PHE A 71 17.61 0.07 2.74
C PHE A 71 17.73 1.16 1.66
N PRO A 72 16.77 1.23 0.72
CA PRO A 72 16.84 2.20 -0.37
C PRO A 72 16.47 3.62 0.12
N PRO A 73 16.73 4.64 -0.72
CA PRO A 73 16.42 6.03 -0.40
C PRO A 73 14.98 6.23 0.10
N ALA A 74 14.79 7.26 0.92
CA ALA A 74 13.52 7.68 1.50
C ALA A 74 12.82 6.65 2.41
N HIS A 75 13.47 5.54 2.77
CA HIS A 75 12.91 4.63 3.77
C HIS A 75 12.93 5.24 5.17
N LYS A 76 11.84 5.05 5.91
CA LYS A 76 11.70 5.46 7.30
C LYS A 76 11.34 4.20 8.09
N ILE A 77 12.25 3.74 8.94
CA ILE A 77 12.15 2.44 9.63
C ILE A 77 12.35 2.59 11.13
N ALA A 78 11.83 1.64 11.89
CA ALA A 78 12.09 1.48 13.31
C ALA A 78 12.52 0.03 13.57
N ILE A 79 13.69 -0.14 14.18
CA ILE A 79 14.22 -1.45 14.57
C ILE A 79 13.97 -1.60 16.06
N PHE A 80 13.01 -2.43 16.43
CA PHE A 80 12.58 -2.63 17.81
C PHE A 80 13.16 -3.92 18.39
N THR A 81 13.41 -3.96 19.70
CA THR A 81 13.84 -5.18 20.40
C THR A 81 13.04 -5.46 21.67
N TRP A 82 12.64 -6.72 21.84
CA TRP A 82 11.94 -7.21 23.05
C TRP A 82 12.89 -7.53 24.22
N SER A 83 14.17 -7.78 23.95
CA SER A 83 15.12 -8.32 24.94
C SER A 83 16.46 -7.57 25.00
N GLY A 84 16.72 -6.69 24.04
CA GLY A 84 17.99 -5.98 23.86
C GLY A 84 18.71 -6.44 22.60
N ALA A 85 19.35 -5.51 21.91
CA ALA A 85 20.05 -5.78 20.65
C ALA A 85 21.19 -4.80 20.39
N THR A 86 22.13 -5.19 19.55
CA THR A 86 23.16 -4.30 19.00
C THR A 86 23.02 -4.23 17.50
N VAL A 87 22.83 -3.02 16.96
CA VAL A 87 22.63 -2.77 15.54
C VAL A 87 23.74 -1.88 15.01
N GLU A 88 24.23 -2.17 13.81
CA GLU A 88 25.18 -1.34 13.08
C GLU A 88 24.57 -0.72 11.83
N LEU A 89 24.97 0.53 11.58
CA LEU A 89 24.63 1.28 10.38
C LEU A 89 25.90 1.62 9.60
N ASP A 90 25.92 1.27 8.33
CA ASP A 90 26.96 1.66 7.36
C ASP A 90 26.31 2.56 6.30
N GLY A 91 26.84 3.78 6.15
CA GLY A 91 26.29 4.84 5.29
C GLY A 91 25.58 5.98 6.03
N VAL A 92 25.03 6.91 5.26
CA VAL A 92 24.41 8.16 5.74
C VAL A 92 22.92 7.96 6.02
N SER A 93 22.47 8.43 7.18
CA SER A 93 21.05 8.58 7.53
C SER A 93 20.76 10.05 7.85
N GLU A 94 19.61 10.57 7.44
CA GLU A 94 19.15 11.91 7.84
C GLU A 94 18.94 11.98 9.36
N VAL A 95 18.36 10.92 9.92
CA VAL A 95 18.08 10.80 11.35
C VAL A 95 18.37 9.37 11.79
N ALA A 96 19.01 9.21 12.96
CA ALA A 96 19.17 7.93 13.63
C ALA A 96 19.25 8.15 15.15
N TYR A 97 18.25 7.68 15.90
CA TYR A 97 18.23 7.81 17.37
C TYR A 97 17.44 6.68 18.04
N ILE A 98 17.78 6.38 19.29
CA ILE A 98 17.08 5.38 20.10
C ILE A 98 15.92 6.05 20.85
N ALA A 99 14.77 5.40 20.88
CA ALA A 99 13.62 5.76 21.69
C ALA A 99 13.23 4.58 22.59
N ASP A 100 12.92 4.87 23.85
CA ASP A 100 12.49 3.91 24.88
C ASP A 100 10.97 3.97 25.16
N GLU A 101 10.30 5.06 24.77
CA GLU A 101 8.85 5.15 24.81
C GLU A 101 8.21 4.67 23.48
N THR A 102 7.61 3.49 23.51
CA THR A 102 6.95 2.88 22.35
C THR A 102 5.58 2.29 22.69
N PRO A 103 4.62 2.27 21.75
CA PRO A 103 3.31 1.63 21.95
C PRO A 103 3.34 0.10 21.70
N MET A 104 4.52 -0.53 21.59
CA MET A 104 4.68 -1.91 21.12
C MET A 104 3.99 -2.93 22.01
N VAL A 105 4.02 -2.73 23.33
CA VAL A 105 3.31 -3.60 24.29
C VAL A 105 1.79 -3.57 24.04
N SER A 106 1.22 -2.40 23.76
CA SER A 106 -0.21 -2.30 23.42
C SER A 106 -0.51 -3.02 22.10
N TYR A 107 0.36 -2.90 21.11
CA TYR A 107 0.16 -3.55 19.80
C TYR A 107 0.25 -5.07 19.88
N VAL A 108 1.23 -5.62 20.62
CA VAL A 108 1.36 -7.08 20.77
C VAL A 108 0.21 -7.67 21.61
N ASN A 109 -0.32 -6.92 22.59
CA ASN A 109 -1.51 -7.33 23.33
C ASN A 109 -2.74 -7.45 22.43
N VAL A 110 -2.94 -6.51 21.51
CA VAL A 110 -3.98 -6.63 20.47
C VAL A 110 -3.76 -7.89 19.65
N HIS A 111 -2.53 -8.14 19.17
CA HIS A 111 -2.21 -9.35 18.42
C HIS A 111 -2.56 -10.63 19.20
N ALA A 112 -2.24 -10.70 20.51
CA ALA A 112 -2.56 -11.85 21.34
C ALA A 112 -4.08 -12.11 21.45
N VAL A 113 -4.90 -11.05 21.55
CA VAL A 113 -6.37 -11.17 21.53
C VAL A 113 -6.85 -11.69 20.17
N LEU A 114 -6.31 -11.15 19.07
CA LEU A 114 -6.68 -11.58 17.72
C LEU A 114 -6.28 -13.03 17.44
N ASP A 115 -5.12 -13.47 17.92
CA ASP A 115 -4.65 -14.84 17.82
C ASP A 115 -5.62 -15.82 18.50
N ASN A 116 -6.05 -15.51 19.72
CA ASN A 116 -7.08 -16.28 20.42
C ASN A 116 -8.40 -16.34 19.64
N ARG A 117 -8.80 -15.27 18.95
CA ARG A 117 -10.00 -15.28 18.08
C ARG A 117 -9.81 -16.21 16.89
N ARG A 118 -8.63 -16.22 16.26
CA ARG A 118 -8.33 -17.14 15.14
C ARG A 118 -8.39 -18.61 15.59
N ILE A 119 -7.83 -18.93 16.76
CA ILE A 119 -7.88 -20.29 17.34
C ILE A 119 -9.34 -20.74 17.52
N LYS A 120 -10.15 -19.92 18.19
CA LYS A 120 -11.59 -20.20 18.40
C LYS A 120 -12.35 -20.32 17.08
N ALA A 121 -12.04 -19.48 16.10
CA ALA A 121 -12.63 -19.57 14.77
C ALA A 121 -12.29 -20.91 14.11
N ARG A 122 -11.02 -21.32 14.10
CA ARG A 122 -10.61 -22.61 13.54
C ARG A 122 -11.32 -23.78 14.21
N GLU A 123 -11.40 -23.80 15.54
CA GLU A 123 -12.11 -24.82 16.31
C GLU A 123 -13.62 -24.86 16.01
N ALA A 124 -14.26 -23.69 15.87
CA ALA A 124 -15.66 -23.59 15.51
C ALA A 124 -15.92 -24.02 14.05
N GLY A 125 -14.93 -23.87 13.17
CA GLY A 125 -15.00 -24.31 11.77
C GLY A 125 -14.82 -25.82 11.59
N THR A 126 -14.10 -26.49 12.49
CA THR A 126 -13.93 -27.96 12.46
C THR A 126 -15.09 -28.72 13.11
N ASN A 127 -15.73 -28.12 14.11
CA ASN A 127 -16.82 -28.73 14.87
C ASN A 127 -18.19 -28.43 14.24
N SER A 128 -18.46 -29.01 13.07
CA SER A 128 -19.76 -28.89 12.36
C SER A 128 -20.92 -29.63 13.06
N THR A 129 -20.69 -30.26 14.23
CA THR A 129 -21.75 -30.78 15.10
C THR A 129 -21.76 -29.96 16.38
N PRO A 130 -22.77 -29.10 16.62
CA PRO A 130 -22.83 -28.36 17.87
C PRO A 130 -23.06 -29.36 19.01
N PRO A 131 -22.28 -29.31 20.12
CA PRO A 131 -22.62 -30.10 21.29
C PRO A 131 -24.00 -29.68 21.79
N ALA A 132 -24.89 -30.67 21.97
CA ALA A 132 -26.22 -30.44 22.53
C ALA A 132 -26.06 -29.79 23.91
N GLY A 133 -26.42 -28.51 24.03
CA GLY A 133 -26.44 -27.78 25.30
C GLY A 133 -25.42 -26.66 25.49
N SER A 134 -24.53 -26.34 24.53
CA SER A 134 -23.69 -25.14 24.66
C SER A 134 -24.50 -23.88 24.38
N GLN A 135 -24.68 -23.03 25.40
CA GLN A 135 -25.21 -21.67 25.27
C GLN A 135 -24.44 -20.94 24.15
N ARG A 136 -25.14 -20.60 23.07
CA ARG A 136 -24.61 -19.75 22.00
C ARG A 136 -24.26 -18.42 22.66
N THR A 137 -22.97 -18.12 22.77
CA THR A 137 -22.56 -16.74 22.99
C THR A 137 -22.93 -15.96 21.73
N GLU A 138 -23.47 -14.76 21.91
CA GLU A 138 -24.04 -13.88 20.88
C GLU A 138 -22.99 -13.32 19.90
N SER A 139 -22.09 -14.15 19.38
CA SER A 139 -21.19 -13.76 18.30
C SER A 139 -21.95 -13.85 16.98
N ASN A 140 -22.24 -12.69 16.36
CA ASN A 140 -22.79 -12.59 15.00
C ASN A 140 -21.83 -13.11 13.90
N ALA A 141 -20.63 -13.53 14.26
CA ALA A 141 -19.66 -14.07 13.32
C ALA A 141 -20.13 -15.46 12.83
N ALA A 142 -20.11 -15.67 11.51
CA ALA A 142 -20.38 -16.98 10.94
C ALA A 142 -19.43 -18.02 11.56
N PRO A 143 -19.87 -19.28 11.79
CA PRO A 143 -19.00 -20.33 12.32
C PRO A 143 -17.72 -20.43 11.48
N GLY A 144 -16.55 -20.48 12.14
CA GLY A 144 -15.28 -20.54 11.42
C GLY A 144 -14.69 -19.20 10.98
N GLN A 145 -15.33 -18.06 11.30
CA GLN A 145 -14.86 -16.74 10.89
C GLN A 145 -13.83 -16.16 11.88
N GLY A 146 -12.60 -15.96 11.39
CA GLY A 146 -11.54 -15.25 12.09
C GLY A 146 -11.77 -13.73 12.14
N PRO A 147 -10.95 -13.00 12.92
CA PRO A 147 -11.10 -11.57 13.10
C PRO A 147 -10.88 -10.80 11.79
N ARG A 148 -11.73 -9.80 11.55
CA ARG A 148 -11.68 -8.86 10.43
C ARG A 148 -11.35 -7.48 10.98
N VAL A 149 -10.05 -7.20 11.04
CA VAL A 149 -9.51 -6.03 11.72
C VAL A 149 -9.35 -4.89 10.72
N ILE A 150 -9.90 -3.72 11.02
CA ILE A 150 -9.69 -2.51 10.22
C ILE A 150 -8.97 -1.44 11.02
N VAL A 151 -7.89 -0.91 10.46
CA VAL A 151 -7.05 0.11 11.08
C VAL A 151 -7.41 1.48 10.50
N VAL A 152 -7.85 2.40 11.34
CA VAL A 152 -8.33 3.74 10.96
C VAL A 152 -7.62 4.84 11.73
N GLY A 153 -7.62 6.05 11.18
CA GLY A 153 -6.93 7.21 11.75
C GLY A 153 -6.41 8.16 10.67
N PRO A 154 -5.98 9.37 11.05
CA PRO A 154 -5.56 10.40 10.11
C PRO A 154 -4.29 10.02 9.36
N THR A 155 -3.88 10.85 8.40
CA THR A 155 -2.55 10.72 7.80
C THR A 155 -1.46 10.76 8.88
N ASP A 156 -0.39 9.99 8.68
CA ASP A 156 0.78 9.95 9.57
C ASP A 156 0.45 9.56 11.03
N SER A 157 -0.42 8.57 11.21
CA SER A 157 -0.72 7.97 12.52
C SER A 157 -0.11 6.58 12.75
N GLY A 158 0.61 6.03 11.76
CA GLY A 158 1.26 4.71 11.86
C GLY A 158 0.41 3.51 11.43
N LYS A 159 -0.71 3.73 10.70
CA LYS A 159 -1.63 2.65 10.26
C LYS A 159 -0.93 1.53 9.51
N SER A 160 -0.20 1.85 8.44
CA SER A 160 0.51 0.86 7.63
C SER A 160 1.55 0.07 8.44
N SER A 161 2.26 0.72 9.36
CA SER A 161 3.21 0.06 10.26
C SER A 161 2.50 -0.91 11.22
N LEU A 162 1.39 -0.49 11.83
CA LEU A 162 0.59 -1.39 12.69
C LEU A 162 0.04 -2.58 11.91
N THR A 163 -0.50 -2.34 10.71
CA THR A 163 -0.98 -3.41 9.84
C THR A 163 0.12 -4.42 9.54
N ARG A 164 1.34 -3.97 9.16
CA ARG A 164 2.49 -4.86 8.93
C ARG A 164 2.87 -5.66 10.17
N MET A 165 2.90 -5.04 11.35
CA MET A 165 3.18 -5.74 12.62
C MET A 165 2.16 -6.84 12.91
N LEU A 166 0.86 -6.53 12.81
CA LEU A 166 -0.20 -7.51 13.06
C LEU A 166 -0.17 -8.69 12.08
N LEU A 167 0.16 -8.42 10.82
CA LEU A 167 0.33 -9.44 9.78
C LEU A 167 1.58 -10.30 10.02
N GLY A 168 2.74 -9.66 10.27
CA GLY A 168 4.00 -10.36 10.50
C GLY A 168 3.98 -11.24 11.75
N TRP A 169 3.42 -10.75 12.86
CA TRP A 169 3.25 -11.57 14.07
C TRP A 169 2.28 -12.74 13.86
N ALA A 170 1.22 -12.56 13.06
CA ALA A 170 0.31 -13.65 12.70
C ALA A 170 1.01 -14.71 11.83
N ALA A 171 1.78 -14.30 10.82
CA ALA A 171 2.58 -15.19 9.98
C ALA A 171 3.61 -15.99 10.80
N ARG A 172 4.26 -15.37 11.79
CA ARG A 172 5.17 -16.05 12.74
C ARG A 172 4.48 -17.16 13.55
N LYS A 173 3.16 -17.05 13.76
CA LYS A 173 2.32 -18.09 14.37
C LYS A 173 1.68 -19.04 13.35
N SER A 174 2.20 -19.05 12.12
CA SER A 174 1.71 -19.89 11.01
C SER A 174 0.26 -19.59 10.58
N TRP A 175 -0.27 -18.41 10.92
CA TRP A 175 -1.52 -17.95 10.33
C TRP A 175 -1.26 -17.31 8.97
N LYS A 176 -2.25 -17.40 8.08
CA LYS A 176 -2.21 -16.78 6.74
C LYS A 176 -3.30 -15.71 6.60
N PRO A 177 -3.27 -14.62 7.39
CA PRO A 177 -4.29 -13.59 7.30
C PRO A 177 -4.24 -12.90 5.93
N THR A 178 -5.41 -12.46 5.46
CA THR A 178 -5.48 -11.63 4.25
C THR A 178 -5.14 -10.17 4.59
N TYR A 179 -4.10 -9.62 3.97
CA TYR A 179 -3.84 -8.19 3.99
C TYR A 179 -4.74 -7.51 2.95
N VAL A 180 -5.53 -6.54 3.39
CA VAL A 180 -6.34 -5.68 2.52
C VAL A 180 -5.80 -4.26 2.58
N GLU A 181 -5.52 -3.67 1.42
CA GLU A 181 -5.03 -2.31 1.27
C GLU A 181 -6.07 -1.45 0.54
N LEU A 182 -6.64 -0.48 1.26
CA LEU A 182 -7.61 0.47 0.73
C LEU A 182 -7.03 1.88 0.55
N ASP A 183 -5.78 2.13 0.94
CA ASP A 183 -5.10 3.40 0.68
C ASP A 183 -4.60 3.46 -0.78
N ILE A 184 -5.43 4.01 -1.67
CA ILE A 184 -5.09 4.26 -3.07
C ILE A 184 -3.99 5.32 -3.27
N GLY A 185 -3.63 6.10 -2.24
CA GLY A 185 -2.64 7.18 -2.36
C GLY A 185 -1.22 6.76 -1.98
N GLN A 186 -1.07 5.86 -1.00
CA GLN A 186 0.21 5.39 -0.46
C GLN A 186 0.21 3.89 -0.13
N GLY A 187 -0.68 3.10 -0.77
CA GLY A 187 -0.77 1.66 -0.57
C GLY A 187 0.56 0.94 -0.83
N SER A 188 0.76 -0.20 -0.16
CA SER A 188 2.07 -0.87 -0.16
C SER A 188 2.16 -2.19 -0.92
N ILE A 189 1.03 -2.71 -1.41
CA ILE A 189 0.99 -3.95 -2.20
C ILE A 189 1.55 -3.69 -3.62
N THR A 190 1.03 -2.72 -4.35
CA THR A 190 1.47 -2.44 -5.74
C THR A 190 1.55 -0.93 -5.98
N ILE A 191 1.47 -0.49 -7.24
CA ILE A 191 1.51 0.92 -7.59
C ILE A 191 0.36 1.72 -6.94
N PRO A 192 0.49 3.04 -6.81
CA PRO A 192 -0.61 3.89 -6.36
C PRO A 192 -1.85 3.78 -7.26
N GLY A 193 -3.01 4.17 -6.74
CA GLY A 193 -4.27 4.15 -7.47
C GLY A 193 -4.93 2.79 -7.55
N THR A 194 -4.61 1.88 -6.62
CA THR A 194 -5.19 0.53 -6.56
C THR A 194 -5.77 0.23 -5.20
N ILE A 195 -6.86 -0.55 -5.19
CA ILE A 195 -7.33 -1.28 -4.01
C ILE A 195 -6.89 -2.72 -4.19
N ALA A 196 -6.29 -3.33 -3.17
CA ALA A 196 -5.69 -4.65 -3.32
C ALA A 196 -5.82 -5.53 -2.08
N ALA A 197 -5.69 -6.84 -2.26
CA ALA A 197 -5.53 -7.79 -1.17
C ALA A 197 -4.62 -8.96 -1.56
N THR A 198 -3.95 -9.54 -0.57
CA THR A 198 -3.10 -10.73 -0.73
C THR A 198 -2.96 -11.47 0.60
N PRO A 199 -2.91 -12.82 0.62
CA PRO A 199 -2.57 -13.57 1.83
C PRO A 199 -1.13 -13.29 2.27
N ILE A 200 -0.91 -13.15 3.58
CA ILE A 200 0.43 -13.00 4.16
C ILE A 200 0.81 -14.30 4.85
N GLU A 201 1.65 -15.10 4.20
CA GLU A 201 2.12 -16.39 4.74
C GLU A 201 3.41 -16.26 5.54
N MET A 202 4.26 -15.30 5.17
CA MET A 202 5.54 -14.99 5.82
C MET A 202 5.57 -13.51 6.20
N PRO A 203 6.32 -13.11 7.24
CA PRO A 203 6.51 -11.71 7.57
C PRO A 203 6.97 -10.89 6.36
N VAL A 204 6.40 -9.69 6.20
CA VAL A 204 6.66 -8.81 5.06
C VAL A 204 8.11 -8.32 5.13
N ASP A 205 8.89 -8.55 4.08
CA ASP A 205 10.27 -8.08 4.03
C ASP A 205 10.29 -6.54 4.09
N PRO A 206 11.12 -5.93 4.96
CA PRO A 206 11.11 -4.49 5.15
C PRO A 206 11.72 -3.70 3.96
N ILE A 207 12.41 -4.37 3.03
CA ILE A 207 13.00 -3.81 1.81
C ILE A 207 12.15 -4.19 0.59
N GLU A 208 11.93 -5.49 0.37
CA GLU A 208 11.21 -6.01 -0.80
C GLU A 208 9.69 -5.80 -0.71
N GLY A 209 9.16 -5.64 0.51
CA GLY A 209 7.75 -5.43 0.74
C GLY A 209 6.91 -6.70 0.61
N VAL A 210 5.69 -6.55 0.08
CA VAL A 210 4.70 -7.63 0.04
C VAL A 210 4.92 -8.48 -1.21
N PRO A 211 5.08 -9.81 -1.09
CA PRO A 211 5.18 -10.70 -2.25
C PRO A 211 3.95 -10.59 -3.16
N LEU A 212 4.18 -10.54 -4.48
CA LEU A 212 3.15 -10.31 -5.51
C LEU A 212 2.78 -11.55 -6.32
N GLU A 213 2.85 -12.74 -5.71
CA GLU A 213 2.59 -14.00 -6.40
C GLU A 213 1.12 -14.13 -6.87
N VAL A 214 0.14 -13.78 -6.02
CA VAL A 214 -1.29 -13.85 -6.37
C VAL A 214 -2.12 -12.72 -5.73
N PRO A 215 -1.82 -11.43 -5.98
CA PRO A 215 -2.63 -10.35 -5.42
C PRO A 215 -3.95 -10.19 -6.19
N LEU A 216 -5.02 -9.94 -5.47
CA LEU A 216 -6.23 -9.32 -6.02
C LEU A 216 -6.00 -7.81 -6.07
N VAL A 217 -6.08 -7.22 -7.25
CA VAL A 217 -5.82 -5.81 -7.51
C VAL A 217 -6.94 -5.25 -8.38
N TYR A 218 -7.56 -4.18 -7.91
CA TYR A 218 -8.55 -3.41 -8.65
C TYR A 218 -8.02 -2.01 -8.91
N PHE A 219 -8.08 -1.59 -10.18
CA PHE A 219 -7.56 -0.29 -10.59
C PHE A 219 -8.59 0.82 -10.36
N TYR A 220 -8.29 1.71 -9.42
CA TYR A 220 -9.01 2.96 -9.23
C TYR A 220 -8.48 4.07 -10.16
N GLY A 221 -7.18 4.06 -10.43
CA GLY A 221 -6.54 4.94 -11.42
C GLY A 221 -6.29 6.38 -10.97
N HIS A 222 -6.61 6.74 -9.73
CA HIS A 222 -6.32 8.06 -9.16
C HIS A 222 -5.72 7.95 -7.77
N THR A 223 -5.02 8.97 -7.30
CA THR A 223 -4.34 8.95 -5.99
C THR A 223 -5.19 9.51 -4.85
N THR A 224 -6.45 9.88 -5.13
CA THR A 224 -7.40 10.41 -4.14
C THR A 224 -8.82 9.99 -4.50
N PRO A 225 -9.63 9.53 -3.53
CA PRO A 225 -10.98 9.04 -3.82
C PRO A 225 -11.97 10.17 -4.14
N SER A 226 -11.58 11.43 -3.91
CA SER A 226 -12.39 12.61 -4.24
C SER A 226 -12.64 12.78 -5.73
N VAL A 227 -11.89 12.09 -6.60
CA VAL A 227 -12.10 12.13 -8.06
C VAL A 227 -13.39 11.40 -8.44
N ASN A 228 -13.65 10.26 -7.81
CA ASN A 228 -14.83 9.45 -8.04
C ASN A 228 -15.10 8.56 -6.83
N THR A 229 -15.95 9.02 -5.92
CA THR A 229 -16.23 8.34 -4.65
C THR A 229 -17.04 7.07 -4.86
N ASP A 230 -17.92 7.05 -5.87
CA ASP A 230 -18.78 5.90 -6.16
C ASP A 230 -17.99 4.75 -6.75
N LEU A 231 -17.04 5.04 -7.64
CA LEU A 231 -16.09 4.04 -8.11
C LEU A 231 -15.28 3.44 -6.95
N TYR A 232 -14.78 4.27 -6.03
CA TYR A 232 -14.06 3.74 -4.87
C TYR A 232 -14.95 2.80 -4.04
N ARG A 233 -16.21 3.18 -3.76
CA ARG A 233 -17.17 2.32 -3.06
C ARG A 233 -17.45 1.02 -3.82
N ALA A 234 -17.58 1.09 -5.14
CA ALA A 234 -17.83 -0.06 -6.00
C ALA A 234 -16.66 -1.06 -5.97
N LEU A 235 -15.41 -0.58 -6.11
CA LEU A 235 -14.22 -1.42 -6.05
C LEU A 235 -14.02 -2.05 -4.66
N VAL A 236 -14.31 -1.30 -3.58
CA VAL A 236 -14.30 -1.85 -2.20
C VAL A 236 -15.31 -2.98 -2.05
N LYS A 237 -16.54 -2.83 -2.59
CA LYS A 237 -17.56 -3.88 -2.58
C LYS A 237 -17.12 -5.09 -3.39
N GLU A 238 -16.54 -4.88 -4.56
CA GLU A 238 -16.08 -5.97 -5.40
C GLU A 238 -14.96 -6.77 -4.73
N LEU A 239 -13.95 -6.08 -4.17
CA LEU A 239 -12.89 -6.75 -3.43
C LEU A 239 -13.45 -7.58 -2.26
N ALA A 240 -14.34 -6.99 -1.45
CA ALA A 240 -14.97 -7.72 -0.35
C ALA A 240 -15.74 -8.95 -0.83
N ARG A 241 -16.53 -8.82 -1.91
CA ARG A 241 -17.26 -9.94 -2.53
C ARG A 241 -16.32 -11.06 -2.98
N THR A 242 -15.21 -10.74 -3.64
CA THR A 242 -14.21 -11.74 -4.05
C THR A 242 -13.60 -12.45 -2.85
N LEU A 243 -13.26 -11.70 -1.78
CA LEU A 243 -12.68 -12.29 -0.57
C LEU A 243 -13.68 -13.20 0.17
N GLU A 244 -14.97 -12.86 0.19
CA GLU A 244 -16.00 -13.75 0.76
C GLU A 244 -16.06 -15.08 0.00
N LEU A 245 -15.97 -15.06 -1.33
CA LEU A 245 -15.91 -16.29 -2.14
C LEU A 245 -14.66 -17.12 -1.81
N GLN A 246 -13.50 -16.47 -1.64
CA GLN A 246 -12.27 -17.17 -1.26
C GLN A 246 -12.36 -17.77 0.14
N PHE A 247 -12.95 -17.07 1.11
CA PHE A 247 -13.14 -17.55 2.48
C PHE A 247 -14.19 -18.65 2.58
N ALA A 248 -15.23 -18.63 1.74
CA ALA A 248 -16.18 -19.73 1.64
C ALA A 248 -15.52 -21.02 1.16
N ALA A 249 -14.52 -20.92 0.28
CA ALA A 249 -13.78 -22.05 -0.28
C ALA A 249 -12.57 -22.49 0.56
N ASN A 250 -12.09 -21.67 1.51
CA ASN A 250 -10.89 -21.93 2.30
C ASN A 250 -11.12 -21.63 3.79
N ALA A 251 -11.37 -22.69 4.56
CA ALA A 251 -11.66 -22.60 6.00
C ALA A 251 -10.47 -22.05 6.82
N ASP A 252 -9.23 -22.37 6.42
CA ASP A 252 -8.03 -21.88 7.11
C ASP A 252 -7.84 -20.38 6.91
N ALA A 253 -8.00 -19.89 5.67
CA ALA A 253 -7.97 -18.46 5.37
C ALA A 253 -9.10 -17.72 6.08
N ARG A 254 -10.31 -18.30 6.09
CA ARG A 254 -11.47 -17.76 6.81
C ARG A 254 -11.19 -17.64 8.31
N ALA A 255 -10.59 -18.65 8.92
CA ALA A 255 -10.23 -18.65 10.34
C ALA A 255 -9.05 -17.72 10.67
N ALA A 256 -8.11 -17.53 9.74
CA ALA A 256 -7.01 -16.58 9.87
C ALA A 256 -7.48 -15.11 9.84
N GLY A 257 -8.57 -14.86 9.12
CA GLY A 257 -9.21 -13.54 9.03
C GLY A 257 -8.45 -12.56 8.14
N MET A 258 -8.65 -11.26 8.37
CA MET A 258 -8.05 -10.21 7.55
C MET A 258 -7.60 -9.01 8.39
N VAL A 259 -6.60 -8.27 7.89
CA VAL A 259 -6.16 -6.98 8.42
C VAL A 259 -6.23 -5.94 7.30
N ILE A 260 -7.03 -4.90 7.51
CA ILE A 260 -7.42 -3.90 6.52
C ILE A 260 -6.76 -2.56 6.85
N ASN A 261 -5.83 -2.11 5.99
CA ASN A 261 -5.29 -0.76 6.03
C ASN A 261 -6.22 0.21 5.27
N THR A 262 -6.31 1.45 5.75
CA THR A 262 -7.19 2.49 5.19
C THR A 262 -6.43 3.78 4.90
N MET A 263 -7.04 4.63 4.08
CA MET A 263 -6.55 5.99 3.83
C MET A 263 -6.60 6.88 5.09
N GLY A 264 -5.84 7.98 5.07
CA GLY A 264 -5.81 8.96 6.16
C GLY A 264 -6.89 10.05 6.13
N TRP A 265 -7.91 9.94 5.28
CA TRP A 265 -8.99 10.92 5.18
C TRP A 265 -10.16 10.53 6.10
N VAL A 266 -10.29 11.23 7.22
CA VAL A 266 -11.14 10.83 8.36
C VAL A 266 -12.32 11.77 8.61
N GLU A 267 -12.52 12.77 7.76
CA GLU A 267 -13.58 13.78 7.90
C GLU A 267 -14.42 13.87 6.62
N GLY A 268 -15.67 14.33 6.76
CA GLY A 268 -16.62 14.47 5.65
C GLY A 268 -16.79 13.16 4.88
N ILE A 269 -16.66 13.22 3.54
CA ILE A 269 -16.73 12.05 2.66
C ILE A 269 -15.73 10.95 3.08
N GLY A 270 -14.54 11.33 3.55
CA GLY A 270 -13.54 10.36 4.03
C GLY A 270 -14.08 9.49 5.17
N TYR A 271 -14.79 10.09 6.12
CA TYR A 271 -15.45 9.36 7.21
C TYR A 271 -16.53 8.40 6.69
N GLU A 272 -17.34 8.84 5.71
CA GLU A 272 -18.35 7.98 5.10
C GLU A 272 -17.74 6.79 4.36
N LEU A 273 -16.58 6.97 3.72
CA LEU A 273 -15.83 5.89 3.07
C LEU A 273 -15.24 4.91 4.09
N LEU A 274 -14.84 5.38 5.28
CA LEU A 274 -14.43 4.50 6.38
C LEU A 274 -15.61 3.65 6.89
N LEU A 275 -16.77 4.27 7.15
CA LEU A 275 -17.98 3.54 7.54
C LEU A 275 -18.39 2.52 6.46
N HIS A 276 -18.31 2.93 5.19
CA HIS A 276 -18.55 2.04 4.06
C HIS A 276 -17.63 0.82 4.08
N ALA A 277 -16.33 1.00 4.30
CA ALA A 277 -15.39 -0.11 4.39
C ALA A 277 -15.66 -1.01 5.61
N ILE A 278 -15.90 -0.43 6.81
CA ILE A 278 -16.23 -1.16 8.03
C ILE A 278 -17.46 -2.06 7.82
N ASN A 279 -18.48 -1.54 7.14
CA ASN A 279 -19.70 -2.29 6.85
C ASN A 279 -19.47 -3.34 5.76
N THR A 280 -18.85 -2.95 4.65
CA THR A 280 -18.65 -3.81 3.47
C THR A 280 -17.78 -5.02 3.76
N PHE A 281 -16.73 -4.86 4.57
CA PHE A 281 -15.88 -5.99 5.00
C PHE A 281 -16.40 -6.73 6.23
N ASN A 282 -17.53 -6.31 6.82
CA ASN A 282 -18.03 -6.82 8.10
C ASN A 282 -16.93 -6.84 9.18
N ALA A 283 -16.20 -5.73 9.32
CA ALA A 283 -15.13 -5.62 10.31
C ALA A 283 -15.70 -5.74 11.74
N ASP A 284 -15.13 -6.65 12.54
CA ASP A 284 -15.51 -6.90 13.93
C ASP A 284 -14.54 -6.27 14.94
N VAL A 285 -13.38 -5.78 14.47
CA VAL A 285 -12.41 -5.04 15.28
C VAL A 285 -11.98 -3.78 14.52
N VAL A 286 -12.25 -2.61 15.12
CA VAL A 286 -11.86 -1.30 14.59
C VAL A 286 -10.76 -0.71 15.48
N LEU A 287 -9.54 -0.63 14.96
CA LEU A 287 -8.39 -0.06 15.66
C LEU A 287 -8.22 1.41 15.27
N VAL A 288 -8.49 2.32 16.19
CA VAL A 288 -8.40 3.77 15.97
C VAL A 288 -7.07 4.31 16.47
N LEU A 289 -6.21 4.77 15.55
CA LEU A 289 -4.89 5.30 15.87
C LEU A 289 -4.87 6.83 15.96
N GLY A 290 -4.54 7.35 17.14
CA GLY A 290 -4.08 8.74 17.32
C GLY A 290 -5.11 9.85 17.07
N GLN A 291 -6.41 9.57 17.16
CA GLN A 291 -7.46 10.59 16.98
C GLN A 291 -8.71 10.33 17.84
N GLU A 292 -8.88 11.11 18.91
CA GLU A 292 -9.96 10.92 19.88
C GLU A 292 -11.35 11.24 19.32
N LYS A 293 -11.47 12.30 18.52
CA LYS A 293 -12.72 12.68 17.85
C LYS A 293 -13.25 11.53 16.99
N LEU A 294 -12.40 10.91 16.18
CA LEU A 294 -12.76 9.78 15.33
C LEU A 294 -13.19 8.57 16.16
N TYR A 295 -12.45 8.27 17.25
CA TYR A 295 -12.83 7.20 18.17
C TYR A 295 -14.23 7.42 18.75
N SER A 296 -14.52 8.63 19.23
CA SER A 296 -15.83 8.97 19.79
C SER A 296 -16.95 8.86 18.75
N MET A 297 -16.72 9.36 17.53
CA MET A 297 -17.68 9.29 16.43
C MET A 297 -18.00 7.85 16.03
N LEU A 298 -16.97 7.01 15.85
CA LEU A 298 -17.15 5.59 15.51
C LEU A 298 -17.85 4.83 16.63
N LYS A 299 -17.48 5.12 17.90
CA LYS A 299 -18.13 4.50 19.06
C LYS A 299 -19.61 4.83 19.12
N ASP A 300 -20.00 6.07 18.84
CA ASP A 300 -21.41 6.46 18.84
C ASP A 300 -22.19 5.86 17.67
N VAL A 301 -21.63 5.89 16.45
CA VAL A 301 -22.31 5.37 15.25
C VAL A 301 -22.43 3.85 15.23
N LEU A 302 -21.48 3.12 15.84
CA LEU A 302 -21.44 1.66 15.83
C LEU A 302 -21.89 1.03 17.16
N LYS A 303 -22.36 1.82 18.13
CA LYS A 303 -22.77 1.32 19.48
C LYS A 303 -23.84 0.23 19.42
N ASP A 304 -24.76 0.33 18.47
CA ASP A 304 -25.90 -0.59 18.31
C ASP A 304 -25.53 -1.83 17.48
N ARG A 305 -24.32 -1.87 16.92
CA ARG A 305 -23.84 -3.00 16.10
C ARG A 305 -23.20 -4.04 17.02
N SER A 306 -23.96 -5.08 17.37
CA SER A 306 -23.45 -6.19 18.17
C SER A 306 -22.30 -6.91 17.46
N GLY A 307 -21.24 -7.19 18.23
CA GLY A 307 -20.06 -7.90 17.75
C GLY A 307 -18.95 -7.02 17.13
N VAL A 308 -19.06 -5.68 17.15
CA VAL A 308 -17.96 -4.79 16.73
C VAL A 308 -17.25 -4.19 17.94
N GLU A 309 -15.96 -4.46 18.07
CA GLU A 309 -15.11 -3.89 19.11
C GLU A 309 -14.30 -2.71 18.56
N ILE A 310 -14.34 -1.57 19.26
CA ILE A 310 -13.61 -0.36 18.87
C ILE A 310 -12.54 -0.09 19.91
N VAL A 311 -11.28 -0.20 19.49
CA VAL A 311 -10.11 -0.07 20.36
C VAL A 311 -9.33 1.18 19.98
N LYS A 312 -9.13 2.08 20.95
CA LYS A 312 -8.26 3.24 20.79
C LYS A 312 -6.82 2.83 21.06
N LEU A 313 -5.91 3.14 20.14
CA LEU A 313 -4.48 2.91 20.28
C LEU A 313 -3.71 4.22 20.14
N TYR A 314 -2.61 4.34 20.90
CA TYR A 314 -1.68 5.45 20.75
C TYR A 314 -0.87 5.29 19.46
N LYS A 315 -0.63 6.41 18.77
CA LYS A 315 0.34 6.44 17.66
C LYS A 315 1.76 6.39 18.23
N SER A 316 2.70 5.76 17.53
CA SER A 316 4.11 5.84 17.91
C SER A 316 4.63 7.27 17.77
N GLY A 317 5.48 7.71 18.71
CA GLY A 317 6.21 8.97 18.60
C GLY A 317 7.23 9.00 17.46
N GLY A 318 7.54 7.83 16.88
CA GLY A 318 8.44 7.70 15.71
C GLY A 318 7.74 7.88 14.36
N VAL A 319 6.43 8.13 14.34
CA VAL A 319 5.74 8.36 13.07
C VAL A 319 6.13 9.71 12.49
N VAL A 320 6.71 9.67 11.30
CA VAL A 320 7.19 10.86 10.57
C VAL A 320 6.03 11.53 9.84
N ASN A 321 5.89 12.84 10.04
CA ASN A 321 4.97 13.67 9.27
C ASN A 321 5.51 13.86 7.85
N ARG A 322 4.73 13.45 6.85
CA ARG A 322 5.10 13.54 5.44
C ARG A 322 4.35 14.71 4.82
N ASN A 323 5.03 15.54 4.04
CA ASN A 323 4.37 16.60 3.28
C ASN A 323 3.86 16.08 1.92
N SER A 324 3.13 16.91 1.17
CA SER A 324 2.59 16.52 -0.15
C SER A 324 3.68 16.15 -1.16
N LYS A 325 4.82 16.88 -1.16
CA LYS A 325 5.96 16.61 -2.05
C LYS A 325 6.57 15.24 -1.79
N TYR A 326 6.78 14.89 -0.52
CA TYR A 326 7.27 13.57 -0.10
C TYR A 326 6.36 12.47 -0.65
N ARG A 327 5.04 12.57 -0.39
CA ARG A 327 4.06 11.58 -0.87
C ARG A 327 4.04 11.47 -2.39
N SER A 328 4.20 12.58 -3.10
CA SER A 328 4.28 12.57 -4.56
C SER A 328 5.51 11.85 -5.06
N ARG A 329 6.67 12.12 -4.45
CA ARG A 329 7.93 11.48 -4.84
C ARG A 329 7.96 9.99 -4.49
N THR A 330 7.39 9.58 -3.35
CA THR A 330 7.27 8.15 -3.01
C THR A 330 6.30 7.38 -3.91
N ARG A 331 5.23 8.02 -4.40
CA ARG A 331 4.36 7.41 -5.42
C ARG A 331 5.14 7.10 -6.70
N VAL A 332 5.94 8.06 -7.17
CA VAL A 332 6.81 7.88 -8.34
C VAL A 332 7.81 6.75 -8.10
N LEU A 333 8.46 6.71 -6.92
CA LEU A 333 9.37 5.62 -6.57
C LEU A 333 8.67 4.26 -6.57
N LYS A 334 7.45 4.16 -6.02
CA LYS A 334 6.71 2.89 -5.99
C LYS A 334 6.30 2.42 -7.39
N THR A 335 5.97 3.36 -8.28
CA THR A 335 5.74 3.04 -9.70
C THR A 335 7.02 2.56 -10.37
N LYS A 336 8.17 3.19 -10.12
CA LYS A 336 9.47 2.72 -10.63
C LYS A 336 9.81 1.32 -10.10
N GLU A 337 9.66 1.10 -8.79
CA GLU A 337 9.90 -0.19 -8.13
C GLU A 337 9.09 -1.32 -8.77
N TYR A 338 7.86 -1.06 -9.20
CA TYR A 338 7.06 -2.06 -9.91
C TYR A 338 7.70 -2.55 -11.22
N PHE A 339 8.33 -1.66 -11.99
CA PHE A 339 8.93 -2.02 -13.28
C PHE A 339 10.37 -2.51 -13.16
N TYR A 340 11.14 -1.91 -12.26
CA TYR A 340 12.59 -2.14 -12.15
C TYR A 340 12.99 -2.93 -10.90
N GLY A 341 12.07 -3.20 -9.98
CA GLY A 341 12.39 -3.79 -8.69
C GLY A 341 12.98 -2.79 -7.70
N PRO A 342 13.02 -3.12 -6.40
CA PRO A 342 13.57 -2.25 -5.36
C PRO A 342 15.07 -2.03 -5.49
N ALA A 343 15.80 -3.00 -6.07
CA ALA A 343 17.24 -2.92 -6.30
C ALA A 343 17.61 -2.53 -7.75
N ASN A 344 16.63 -2.20 -8.61
CA ASN A 344 16.81 -2.11 -10.07
C ASN A 344 17.29 -3.45 -10.69
N ASP A 345 16.82 -4.55 -10.13
CA ASP A 345 17.15 -5.93 -10.47
C ASP A 345 16.18 -6.56 -11.48
N LEU A 346 15.05 -5.91 -11.75
CA LEU A 346 14.14 -6.28 -12.83
C LEU A 346 14.47 -5.50 -14.11
N SER A 347 14.25 -6.16 -15.26
CA SER A 347 14.52 -5.60 -16.59
C SER A 347 13.22 -5.50 -17.38
N PRO A 348 12.50 -4.36 -17.29
CA PRO A 348 11.26 -4.20 -18.02
C PRO A 348 11.52 -4.08 -19.54
N HIS A 349 10.52 -4.42 -20.35
CA HIS A 349 10.68 -4.56 -21.80
C HIS A 349 9.83 -3.52 -22.56
N ALA A 350 10.45 -2.84 -23.52
CA ALA A 350 9.77 -1.92 -24.41
C ALA A 350 9.15 -2.68 -25.60
N SER A 351 7.85 -2.47 -25.81
CA SER A 351 7.05 -3.08 -26.86
C SER A 351 6.35 -2.01 -27.69
N VAL A 352 6.14 -2.30 -28.98
CA VAL A 352 5.39 -1.43 -29.90
C VAL A 352 4.17 -2.19 -30.41
N SER A 353 2.99 -1.58 -30.33
CA SER A 353 1.73 -2.16 -30.82
C SER A 353 0.98 -1.19 -31.74
N ASN A 354 0.13 -1.71 -32.61
CA ASN A 354 -0.76 -0.87 -33.40
C ASN A 354 -1.95 -0.42 -32.55
N PHE A 355 -2.53 0.74 -32.87
CA PHE A 355 -3.73 1.23 -32.17
C PHE A 355 -4.92 0.25 -32.27
N SER A 356 -4.98 -0.58 -33.33
CA SER A 356 -6.02 -1.58 -33.51
C SER A 356 -5.92 -2.76 -32.53
N ASP A 357 -4.74 -2.98 -31.95
CA ASP A 357 -4.44 -4.17 -31.18
C ASP A 357 -4.78 -3.98 -29.69
N LEU A 358 -5.06 -2.74 -29.28
CA LEU A 358 -5.34 -2.34 -27.90
C LEU A 358 -6.63 -1.53 -27.82
N GLN A 359 -7.37 -1.70 -26.74
CA GLN A 359 -8.56 -0.92 -26.43
C GLN A 359 -8.39 -0.27 -25.07
N VAL A 360 -8.41 1.06 -25.03
CA VAL A 360 -8.24 1.83 -23.79
C VAL A 360 -9.61 2.31 -23.31
N PHE A 361 -9.86 2.16 -22.02
CA PHE A 361 -11.10 2.58 -21.37
C PHE A 361 -10.80 3.42 -20.12
N ARG A 362 -11.79 4.17 -19.67
CA ARG A 362 -11.81 4.85 -18.38
C ARG A 362 -13.11 4.51 -17.66
N ILE A 363 -13.06 4.45 -16.34
CA ILE A 363 -14.25 4.25 -15.50
C ILE A 363 -14.66 5.59 -14.90
N GLY A 364 -15.89 6.02 -15.21
CA GLY A 364 -16.38 7.34 -14.84
C GLY A 364 -15.73 8.48 -15.62
N GLY A 365 -16.16 9.72 -15.36
CA GLY A 365 -15.52 10.92 -15.91
C GLY A 365 -15.70 11.13 -17.42
N GLY A 366 -16.89 10.88 -17.97
CA GLY A 366 -17.29 11.44 -19.27
C GLY A 366 -17.49 12.97 -19.18
N PRO A 367 -17.63 13.69 -20.32
CA PRO A 367 -17.91 15.12 -20.30
C PRO A 367 -19.18 15.38 -19.50
N GLN A 368 -19.03 16.00 -18.32
CA GLN A 368 -20.17 16.51 -17.58
C GLN A 368 -20.63 17.80 -18.25
N ALA A 369 -21.91 17.88 -18.61
CA ALA A 369 -22.50 19.16 -18.94
C ALA A 369 -22.25 20.09 -17.74
N PRO A 370 -21.68 21.29 -17.93
CA PRO A 370 -21.50 22.23 -16.83
C PRO A 370 -22.85 22.46 -16.16
N ARG A 371 -22.87 22.72 -14.84
CA ARG A 371 -24.12 22.93 -14.09
C ARG A 371 -25.01 24.02 -14.71
N SER A 372 -24.41 24.98 -15.41
CA SER A 372 -25.10 26.03 -16.18
C SER A 372 -25.88 25.52 -17.41
N ALA A 373 -25.59 24.29 -17.87
CA ALA A 373 -26.26 23.61 -18.98
C ALA A 373 -27.27 22.54 -18.49
N LEU A 374 -27.44 22.37 -17.17
CA LEU A 374 -28.44 21.49 -16.58
C LEU A 374 -29.69 22.30 -16.19
N PRO A 375 -30.91 21.75 -16.33
CA PRO A 375 -32.12 22.37 -15.80
C PRO A 375 -31.99 22.66 -14.30
N ILE A 376 -32.63 23.73 -13.82
CA ILE A 376 -32.63 24.08 -12.40
C ILE A 376 -33.20 22.89 -11.61
N GLY A 377 -32.37 22.31 -10.73
CA GLY A 377 -32.72 21.15 -9.90
C GLY A 377 -32.32 19.78 -10.47
N ALA A 378 -31.70 19.71 -11.66
CA ALA A 378 -31.21 18.46 -12.24
C ALA A 378 -29.76 18.16 -11.81
N GLU A 379 -29.55 16.97 -11.24
CA GLU A 379 -28.23 16.39 -10.99
C GLU A 379 -27.69 15.73 -12.28
N PRO A 380 -26.36 15.67 -12.48
CA PRO A 380 -25.77 14.98 -13.63
C PRO A 380 -26.18 13.50 -13.67
N THR A 381 -26.78 13.05 -14.77
CA THR A 381 -27.28 11.67 -14.98
C THR A 381 -26.22 10.66 -15.44
N ALA A 382 -24.94 11.03 -15.47
CA ALA A 382 -23.89 10.10 -15.89
C ALA A 382 -23.57 9.10 -14.77
N ASP A 383 -23.82 7.82 -15.01
CA ASP A 383 -23.40 6.73 -14.12
C ASP A 383 -21.88 6.87 -13.82
N PRO A 384 -21.51 7.12 -12.54
CA PRO A 384 -20.13 7.38 -12.14
C PRO A 384 -19.24 6.13 -12.30
N THR A 385 -19.84 4.96 -12.48
CA THR A 385 -19.14 3.67 -12.67
C THR A 385 -19.15 3.18 -14.12
N ARG A 386 -19.70 3.98 -15.05
CA ARG A 386 -19.75 3.62 -16.46
C ARG A 386 -18.35 3.49 -17.07
N VAL A 387 -18.14 2.40 -17.79
CA VAL A 387 -16.96 2.19 -18.63
C VAL A 387 -17.12 2.98 -19.94
N VAL A 388 -16.12 3.79 -20.27
CA VAL A 388 -16.13 4.65 -21.47
C VAL A 388 -14.85 4.41 -22.28
N PRO A 389 -14.95 4.16 -23.61
CA PRO A 389 -13.76 4.01 -24.45
C PRO A 389 -13.00 5.34 -24.56
N VAL A 390 -11.67 5.25 -24.59
CA VAL A 390 -10.75 6.36 -24.73
C VAL A 390 -9.96 6.16 -26.02
N SER A 391 -9.98 7.16 -26.90
CA SER A 391 -9.16 7.13 -28.12
C SER A 391 -7.67 7.23 -27.75
N ILE A 392 -6.84 6.41 -28.38
CA ILE A 392 -5.39 6.50 -28.23
C ILE A 392 -4.93 7.82 -28.87
N SER A 393 -4.48 8.75 -28.03
CA SER A 393 -3.99 10.08 -28.39
C SER A 393 -2.67 10.38 -27.69
N ARG A 394 -2.06 11.53 -28.01
CA ARG A 394 -0.86 12.02 -27.31
C ARG A 394 -1.08 12.23 -25.81
N ASP A 395 -2.33 12.33 -25.34
CA ASP A 395 -2.64 12.48 -23.91
C ASP A 395 -2.32 11.22 -23.10
N LEU A 396 -2.15 10.07 -23.78
CA LEU A 396 -1.69 8.85 -23.14
C LEU A 396 -0.17 8.80 -22.98
N MET A 397 0.59 9.76 -23.53
CA MET A 397 2.03 9.82 -23.31
C MET A 397 2.30 9.96 -21.81
N HIS A 398 3.24 9.15 -21.30
CA HIS A 398 3.57 9.04 -19.88
C HIS A 398 2.48 8.44 -18.98
N ALA A 399 1.36 7.98 -19.53
CA ALA A 399 0.31 7.34 -18.75
C ALA A 399 0.74 5.95 -18.26
N VAL A 400 0.32 5.60 -17.04
CA VAL A 400 0.35 4.23 -16.55
C VAL A 400 -1.02 3.61 -16.76
N LEU A 401 -1.07 2.54 -17.57
CA LEU A 401 -2.30 1.85 -17.93
C LEU A 401 -2.37 0.49 -17.23
N ALA A 402 -3.54 0.14 -16.69
CA ALA A 402 -3.80 -1.16 -16.12
C ALA A 402 -4.22 -2.15 -17.22
N VAL A 403 -3.58 -3.32 -17.28
CA VAL A 403 -3.98 -4.42 -18.18
C VAL A 403 -5.00 -5.29 -17.45
N SER A 404 -6.26 -5.32 -17.90
CA SER A 404 -7.31 -6.05 -17.17
C SER A 404 -7.44 -7.51 -17.61
N TYR A 405 -7.72 -8.43 -16.68
CA TYR A 405 -8.12 -9.80 -17.00
C TYR A 405 -9.58 -9.93 -17.49
N ALA A 406 -10.31 -8.82 -17.62
CA ALA A 406 -11.65 -8.84 -18.20
C ALA A 406 -11.67 -9.48 -19.58
N LYS A 407 -12.71 -10.27 -19.87
CA LYS A 407 -12.91 -10.89 -21.19
C LYS A 407 -13.57 -9.93 -22.19
N ASP A 408 -14.30 -8.95 -21.68
CA ASP A 408 -15.05 -7.96 -22.43
C ASP A 408 -15.13 -6.64 -21.65
N PRO A 409 -15.47 -5.51 -22.33
CA PRO A 409 -15.48 -4.19 -21.69
C PRO A 409 -16.49 -4.02 -20.55
N GLU A 410 -17.58 -4.79 -20.53
CA GLU A 410 -18.64 -4.63 -19.51
C GLU A 410 -18.17 -5.12 -18.14
N HIS A 411 -17.25 -6.09 -18.12
CA HIS A 411 -16.69 -6.66 -16.89
C HIS A 411 -15.43 -5.94 -16.37
N LEU A 412 -15.00 -4.85 -17.00
CA LEU A 412 -13.75 -4.15 -16.65
C LEU A 412 -13.70 -3.66 -15.20
N LEU A 413 -14.81 -3.16 -14.66
CA LEU A 413 -14.88 -2.66 -13.28
C LEU A 413 -14.67 -3.78 -12.25
N GLY A 414 -15.19 -4.97 -12.54
CA GLY A 414 -15.18 -6.11 -11.63
C GLY A 414 -14.01 -7.07 -11.80
N SER A 415 -13.07 -6.76 -12.69
CA SER A 415 -12.00 -7.68 -13.07
C SER A 415 -10.68 -7.34 -12.41
N ASN A 416 -9.98 -8.39 -11.96
CA ASN A 416 -8.60 -8.27 -11.49
C ASN A 416 -7.69 -7.72 -12.60
N ILE A 417 -6.66 -6.98 -12.21
CA ILE A 417 -5.65 -6.47 -13.13
C ILE A 417 -4.52 -7.48 -13.27
N ALA A 418 -4.04 -7.72 -14.49
CA ALA A 418 -2.88 -8.56 -14.79
C ALA A 418 -1.56 -7.88 -14.46
N GLY A 419 -1.51 -6.56 -14.64
CA GLY A 419 -0.35 -5.73 -14.35
C GLY A 419 -0.51 -4.34 -14.95
N PHE A 420 0.59 -3.61 -15.02
CA PHE A 420 0.60 -2.25 -15.52
C PHE A 420 1.61 -2.11 -16.66
N ILE A 421 1.30 -1.24 -17.61
CA ILE A 421 2.23 -0.79 -18.65
C ILE A 421 2.41 0.72 -18.55
N TYR A 422 3.57 1.19 -19.02
CA TYR A 422 3.92 2.59 -19.04
C TYR A 422 4.10 3.08 -20.49
N VAL A 423 3.31 4.06 -20.92
CA VAL A 423 3.38 4.57 -22.29
C VAL A 423 4.53 5.55 -22.45
N THR A 424 5.48 5.25 -23.34
CA THR A 424 6.66 6.08 -23.59
C THR A 424 6.53 6.93 -24.85
N ASP A 425 5.77 6.47 -25.85
CA ASP A 425 5.58 7.21 -27.11
C ASP A 425 4.23 6.88 -27.78
N VAL A 426 3.68 7.86 -28.50
CA VAL A 426 2.44 7.74 -29.28
C VAL A 426 2.63 8.37 -30.67
N ASP A 427 2.91 7.52 -31.67
CA ASP A 427 3.08 7.90 -33.07
C ASP A 427 1.71 7.90 -33.78
N ILE A 428 1.05 9.06 -33.79
CA ILE A 428 -0.26 9.26 -34.44
C ILE A 428 -0.20 8.98 -35.96
N PRO A 429 0.76 9.52 -36.74
CA PRO A 429 0.84 9.23 -38.17
C PRO A 429 0.95 7.74 -38.50
N ARG A 430 1.76 6.99 -37.75
CA ARG A 430 1.93 5.54 -37.97
C ARG A 430 0.89 4.69 -37.22
N ARG A 431 0.04 5.30 -36.40
CA ARG A 431 -0.94 4.63 -35.51
C ARG A 431 -0.29 3.56 -34.63
N LYS A 432 0.87 3.90 -34.05
CA LYS A 432 1.63 3.02 -33.16
C LYS A 432 1.78 3.61 -31.77
N ILE A 433 1.71 2.75 -30.76
CA ILE A 433 1.97 3.09 -29.36
C ILE A 433 3.16 2.28 -28.87
N THR A 434 4.09 2.95 -28.19
CA THR A 434 5.24 2.32 -27.54
C THR A 434 5.03 2.37 -26.04
N PHE A 435 5.22 1.23 -25.38
CA PHE A 435 5.07 1.12 -23.94
C PHE A 435 6.10 0.18 -23.33
N VAL A 436 6.35 0.33 -22.04
CA VAL A 436 7.17 -0.54 -21.22
C VAL A 436 6.26 -1.46 -20.40
N ALA A 437 6.54 -2.76 -20.44
CA ALA A 437 5.87 -3.79 -19.66
C ALA A 437 6.87 -4.45 -18.68
N PRO A 438 6.40 -4.98 -17.53
CA PRO A 438 7.28 -5.60 -16.53
C PRO A 438 7.93 -6.91 -17.03
N CYS A 439 7.35 -7.56 -18.03
CA CYS A 439 7.88 -8.78 -18.63
C CYS A 439 7.81 -8.73 -20.16
N PRO A 440 8.71 -9.43 -20.87
CA PRO A 440 8.65 -9.54 -22.32
C PRO A 440 7.49 -10.45 -22.76
N GLY A 441 7.04 -10.26 -24.01
CA GLY A 441 5.98 -11.06 -24.62
C GLY A 441 4.67 -10.29 -24.84
N PRO A 442 3.63 -10.97 -25.34
CA PRO A 442 2.32 -10.34 -25.55
C PRO A 442 1.68 -10.00 -24.21
N LEU A 443 0.89 -8.92 -24.19
CA LEU A 443 0.09 -8.58 -23.02
C LEU A 443 -0.93 -9.69 -22.73
N PRO A 444 -1.21 -9.99 -21.44
CA PRO A 444 -2.25 -10.96 -21.07
C PRO A 444 -3.65 -10.63 -21.58
N SER A 445 -3.90 -9.36 -21.91
CA SER A 445 -5.16 -8.85 -22.45
C SER A 445 -4.91 -7.58 -23.25
N ASN A 446 -5.81 -7.27 -24.18
CA ASN A 446 -5.82 -6.02 -24.94
C ASN A 446 -6.75 -4.95 -24.36
N LEU A 447 -7.47 -5.25 -23.26
CA LEU A 447 -8.34 -4.30 -22.57
C LEU A 447 -7.56 -3.55 -21.48
N LEU A 448 -7.40 -2.25 -21.68
CA LEU A 448 -6.59 -1.38 -20.84
C LEU A 448 -7.46 -0.36 -20.11
N LEU A 449 -7.13 -0.07 -18.85
CA LEU A 449 -7.76 0.99 -18.07
C LEU A 449 -6.81 2.17 -17.87
N ALA A 450 -7.30 3.37 -18.17
CA ALA A 450 -6.61 4.64 -18.00
C ALA A 450 -7.21 5.44 -16.84
N GLY A 451 -6.34 5.90 -15.95
CA GLY A 451 -6.67 6.83 -14.87
C GLY A 451 -6.00 8.20 -15.08
N SER A 452 -5.63 8.85 -13.97
CA SER A 452 -4.79 10.06 -13.96
C SER A 452 -3.34 9.78 -13.52
N LEU A 453 -2.96 8.51 -13.41
CA LEU A 453 -1.58 8.14 -13.06
C LEU A 453 -0.68 8.39 -14.26
N ALA A 454 0.35 9.19 -14.05
CA ALA A 454 1.42 9.42 -15.00
C ALA A 454 2.76 9.22 -14.31
N TRP A 455 3.73 8.72 -15.07
CA TRP A 455 5.11 8.53 -14.61
C TRP A 455 6.05 9.19 -15.62
N VAL A 456 7.01 9.96 -15.13
CA VAL A 456 8.10 10.49 -15.97
C VAL A 456 9.37 9.97 -15.30
N GLU A 457 10.17 9.27 -16.08
CA GLU A 457 11.44 8.69 -15.61
C GLU A 457 12.45 9.76 -15.21
#